data_AF-A0A6P2BRS4-F1
#
_entry.id   AF-A0A6P2BRS4-F1
#
_cell.length_a   1.000
_cell.length_b   1.000
_cell.length_c   1.000
_cell.angle_alpha   90.00
_cell.angle_beta   90.00
_cell.angle_gamma   90.00
#
_symmetry.space_group_name_H-M   'P 1'
#
loop_
_entity.id
_entity.type
_entity.pdbx_description
1 polymer ?
#
loop_
_entity_poly.entity_id
_entity_poly.type
_entity_poly.pdbx_seq_one_letter_code
_entity_poly.pdbx_strand_id
1 'polypeptide(L)'
;MNAASTSHPLRLSPSFSPDGKELLWGDDKGVEVASTTNPGNCGTVKPRLLIPGGSQPFFSGGVEKPALPVAAFGVSPAAPKHGAAVTFNGGSSHELGGKIKAWAWKFGDGHTAAGAKVSHRFAKAGTYKVTLTVTDAAGQHATVTRKVKIS
;
A
#
# COMPACT_ATOMS: atom_id res chain seq x y z
N MET A 1 27.38 50.22 2.65
CA MET A 1 26.03 50.33 2.08
C MET A 1 25.69 48.97 1.53
N ASN A 2 24.63 48.34 2.05
CA ASN A 2 24.29 46.95 1.75
C ASN A 2 22.98 46.97 0.96
N ALA A 3 22.96 46.39 -0.24
CA ALA A 3 21.74 46.03 -0.97
C ALA A 3 22.12 44.86 -1.90
N ALA A 4 21.78 43.61 -1.57
CA ALA A 4 20.50 42.91 -1.75
C ALA A 4 20.59 41.97 -2.96
N SER A 5 21.07 40.74 -2.71
CA SER A 5 21.02 39.63 -3.67
C SER A 5 19.70 38.89 -3.44
N THR A 6 18.75 39.04 -4.37
CA THR A 6 17.43 38.41 -4.31
C THR A 6 17.54 36.94 -4.68
N SER A 7 17.60 36.07 -3.67
CA SER A 7 17.49 34.62 -3.83
C SER A 7 16.09 34.26 -4.34
N HIS A 8 15.99 33.76 -5.57
CA HIS A 8 14.78 33.12 -6.07
C HIS A 8 14.80 31.65 -5.61
N PRO A 9 13.73 31.13 -4.99
CA PRO A 9 13.71 29.72 -4.60
C PRO A 9 13.65 28.84 -5.85
N LEU A 10 14.63 27.96 -6.01
CA LEU A 10 14.66 26.94 -7.06
C LEU A 10 13.42 26.05 -6.93
N ARG A 11 12.54 26.10 -7.93
CA ARG A 11 11.32 25.31 -7.95
C ARG A 11 11.63 23.94 -8.55
N LEU A 12 11.93 22.98 -7.70
CA LEU A 12 12.13 21.59 -8.12
C LEU A 12 10.78 21.00 -8.53
N SER A 13 10.69 20.53 -9.77
CA SER A 13 9.49 19.91 -10.32
C SER A 13 9.75 18.43 -10.52
N PRO A 14 8.97 17.52 -9.91
CA PRO A 14 9.11 16.09 -10.19
C PRO A 14 8.60 15.79 -11.59
N SER A 15 9.42 15.10 -12.40
CA SER A 15 8.99 14.49 -13.65
C SER A 15 9.17 12.97 -13.58
N PHE A 16 8.22 12.24 -14.17
CA PHE A 16 8.26 10.78 -14.26
C PHE A 16 8.83 10.33 -15.61
N SER A 17 9.62 9.26 -15.59
CA SER A 17 10.03 8.56 -16.81
C SER A 17 8.81 8.04 -17.60
N PRO A 18 8.85 7.91 -18.94
CA PRO A 18 7.73 7.44 -19.77
C PRO A 18 7.14 6.07 -19.38
N ASP A 19 7.91 5.28 -18.65
CA ASP A 19 7.54 3.96 -18.13
C ASP A 19 7.13 3.96 -16.65
N GLY A 20 7.08 5.14 -16.00
CA GLY A 20 6.42 5.37 -14.71
C GLY A 20 7.08 4.79 -13.46
N LYS A 21 8.30 4.26 -13.58
CA LYS A 21 8.99 3.52 -12.50
C LYS A 21 10.07 4.33 -11.76
N GLU A 22 10.42 5.51 -12.24
CA GLU A 22 11.47 6.36 -11.64
C GLU A 22 11.05 7.83 -11.60
N LEU A 23 11.41 8.52 -10.50
CA LEU A 23 11.30 9.96 -10.31
C LEU A 23 12.64 10.60 -10.67
N LEU A 24 12.65 11.43 -11.70
CA LEU A 24 13.85 12.13 -12.17
C LEU A 24 13.91 13.51 -11.52
N TRP A 25 15.04 13.81 -10.87
CA TRP A 25 15.36 15.17 -10.43
C TRP A 25 16.47 15.68 -11.35
N GLY A 26 16.21 16.77 -12.06
CA GLY A 26 17.19 17.42 -12.93
C GLY A 26 16.94 18.92 -12.97
N ASP A 27 18.03 19.66 -13.12
CA ASP A 27 18.08 21.09 -13.39
C ASP A 27 18.00 21.36 -14.90
N ASP A 28 17.77 22.62 -15.26
CA ASP A 28 17.48 23.11 -16.62
C ASP A 28 18.65 22.94 -17.62
N LYS A 29 19.73 22.28 -17.22
CA LYS A 29 21.04 22.23 -17.90
C LYS A 29 21.49 20.85 -18.36
N GLY A 30 20.83 19.75 -17.97
CA GLY A 30 21.19 18.42 -18.49
C GLY A 30 20.72 17.25 -17.63
N VAL A 31 20.40 16.14 -18.28
CA VAL A 31 20.00 14.86 -17.66
C VAL A 31 21.27 14.06 -17.32
N GLU A 32 21.48 13.73 -16.05
CA GLU A 32 22.46 12.71 -15.65
C GLU A 32 21.76 11.37 -15.44
N VAL A 33 22.13 10.38 -16.26
CA VAL A 33 21.71 8.99 -16.13
C VAL A 33 22.70 8.24 -15.25
N ALA A 34 22.28 7.80 -14.07
CA ALA A 34 23.05 6.89 -13.23
C ALA A 34 22.47 5.47 -13.33
N SER A 35 22.96 4.70 -14.29
CA SER A 35 22.74 3.25 -14.34
C SER A 35 24.09 2.53 -14.28
N THR A 36 24.35 1.78 -13.21
CA THR A 36 25.34 0.69 -13.23
C THR A 36 24.67 -0.58 -12.75
N THR A 37 24.40 -1.49 -13.69
CA THR A 37 24.02 -2.86 -13.36
C THR A 37 25.27 -3.66 -12.99
N ASN A 38 25.19 -4.49 -11.96
CA ASN A 38 26.02 -5.69 -11.86
C ASN A 38 25.07 -6.90 -11.64
N PRO A 39 25.08 -7.91 -12.52
CA PRO A 39 24.14 -9.02 -12.44
C PRO A 39 24.57 -9.96 -11.31
N GLY A 40 23.92 -9.87 -10.15
CA GLY A 40 24.11 -10.89 -9.11
C GLY A 40 23.93 -10.50 -7.65
N ASN A 41 23.43 -9.31 -7.29
CA ASN A 41 23.20 -9.03 -5.87
C ASN A 41 22.02 -8.07 -5.64
N CYS A 42 20.91 -8.59 -5.11
CA CYS A 42 19.73 -7.81 -4.72
C CYS A 42 19.92 -7.20 -3.32
N GLY A 43 20.95 -6.36 -3.19
CA GLY A 43 21.23 -5.60 -1.97
C GLY A 43 21.07 -4.10 -2.26
N THR A 44 20.22 -3.45 -1.48
CA THR A 44 19.91 -2.01 -1.46
C THR A 44 21.06 -1.12 -1.95
N VAL A 45 20.91 -0.53 -3.14
CA VAL A 45 21.79 0.56 -3.59
C VAL A 45 21.30 1.87 -2.98
N LYS A 46 22.06 2.41 -2.02
CA LYS A 46 21.87 3.79 -1.56
C LYS A 46 22.70 4.70 -2.47
N PRO A 47 22.12 5.69 -3.17
CA PRO A 47 22.92 6.66 -3.88
C PRO A 47 23.78 7.44 -2.87
N ARG A 48 25.10 7.39 -3.02
CA ARG A 48 26.04 8.14 -2.18
C ARG A 48 26.45 9.41 -2.92
N LEU A 49 25.93 10.54 -2.49
CA LEU A 49 26.37 11.86 -2.95
C LEU A 49 27.72 12.20 -2.31
N LEU A 50 28.77 12.35 -3.13
CA LEU A 50 30.09 12.83 -2.69
C LEU A 50 30.15 14.35 -2.93
N ILE A 51 29.94 15.15 -1.89
CA ILE A 51 30.22 16.60 -1.92
C ILE A 51 31.58 16.85 -1.27
N PRO A 52 32.50 17.62 -1.89
CA PRO A 52 33.71 18.08 -1.22
C PRO A 52 33.35 19.16 -0.19
N GLY A 53 33.57 18.85 1.10
CA GLY A 53 33.56 19.85 2.17
C GLY A 53 32.20 20.28 2.68
N GLY A 54 31.65 19.54 3.65
CA GLY A 54 30.49 19.98 4.43
C GLY A 54 29.72 18.82 5.04
N SER A 55 29.84 18.64 6.34
CA SER A 55 29.03 17.68 7.12
C SER A 55 27.57 18.10 7.09
N GLN A 56 26.73 17.44 6.29
CA GLN A 56 25.28 17.58 6.39
C GLN A 56 24.69 16.45 7.25
N PRO A 57 23.70 16.73 8.13
CA PRO A 57 22.93 15.68 8.75
C PRO A 57 22.19 14.90 7.66
N PHE A 58 22.32 13.57 7.69
CA PHE A 58 21.64 12.68 6.77
C PHE A 58 20.11 12.83 6.93
N PHE A 59 19.46 13.62 6.08
CA PHE A 59 18.03 13.46 5.88
C PHE A 59 17.83 12.19 5.04
N SER A 60 17.71 11.05 5.72
CA SER A 60 17.15 9.81 5.15
C SER A 60 15.64 9.96 4.91
N GLY A 61 15.22 11.05 4.28
CA GLY A 61 13.86 11.28 3.83
C GLY A 61 13.69 10.62 2.47
N GLY A 62 13.76 9.29 2.42
CA GLY A 62 13.25 8.58 1.26
C GLY A 62 11.75 8.88 1.17
N VAL A 63 11.29 9.36 0.02
CA VAL A 63 9.86 9.43 -0.27
C VAL A 63 9.39 7.98 -0.43
N GLU A 64 9.19 7.27 0.69
CA GLU A 64 8.61 5.94 0.63
C GLU A 64 7.16 6.11 0.19
N LYS A 65 6.80 5.47 -0.92
CA LYS A 65 5.42 5.38 -1.39
C LYS A 65 4.55 4.98 -0.18
N PRO A 66 3.49 5.73 0.17
CA PRO A 66 2.64 5.38 1.30
C PRO A 66 2.21 3.92 1.17
N ALA A 67 2.50 3.12 2.20
CA ALA A 67 2.14 1.72 2.21
C ALA A 67 0.62 1.59 2.16
N LEU A 68 0.09 0.90 1.15
CA LEU A 68 -1.33 0.58 1.10
C LEU A 68 -1.63 -0.54 2.09
N PRO A 69 -2.85 -0.60 2.64
CA PRO A 69 -3.24 -1.73 3.46
C PRO A 69 -3.26 -3.03 2.65
N VAL A 70 -3.07 -4.15 3.34
CA VAL A 70 -3.20 -5.51 2.83
C VAL A 70 -4.45 -6.13 3.45
N ALA A 71 -5.40 -6.51 2.60
CA ALA A 71 -6.62 -7.18 3.03
C ALA A 71 -6.41 -8.71 3.03
N ALA A 72 -6.70 -9.36 4.15
CA ALA A 72 -6.64 -10.82 4.28
C ALA A 72 -7.70 -11.30 5.26
N PHE A 73 -8.33 -12.45 4.97
CA PHE A 73 -9.27 -13.07 5.90
C PHE A 73 -9.26 -14.59 5.92
N GLY A 74 -9.62 -15.13 7.08
CA GLY A 74 -9.96 -16.55 7.30
C GLY A 74 -11.46 -16.80 7.36
N VAL A 75 -11.86 -18.05 7.14
CA VAL A 75 -13.25 -18.53 7.19
C VAL A 75 -13.29 -19.76 8.09
N SER A 76 -14.29 -19.86 8.97
CA SER A 76 -14.49 -21.01 9.85
C SER A 76 -15.98 -21.34 10.00
N PRO A 77 -16.38 -22.62 9.99
CA PRO A 77 -15.54 -23.81 9.80
C PRO A 77 -15.02 -23.94 8.35
N ALA A 78 -14.03 -24.81 8.12
CA ALA A 78 -13.43 -25.03 6.80
C ALA A 78 -14.43 -25.59 5.76
N ALA A 79 -15.45 -26.33 6.21
CA ALA A 79 -16.56 -26.83 5.40
C ALA A 79 -17.90 -26.33 5.99
N PRO A 80 -18.30 -25.08 5.71
CA PRO A 80 -19.52 -24.50 6.23
C PRO A 80 -20.75 -25.11 5.57
N LYS A 81 -21.78 -25.34 6.38
CA LYS A 81 -23.09 -25.81 5.92
C LYS A 81 -24.07 -24.66 5.82
N HIS A 82 -25.00 -24.72 4.88
CA HIS A 82 -26.10 -23.75 4.80
C HIS A 82 -26.93 -23.76 6.10
N GLY A 83 -27.51 -22.62 6.45
CA GLY A 83 -28.23 -22.41 7.72
C GLY A 83 -27.35 -22.32 8.98
N ALA A 84 -26.11 -22.82 8.94
CA ALA A 84 -25.17 -22.71 10.05
C ALA A 84 -24.45 -21.35 10.05
N ALA A 85 -23.99 -20.93 11.24
CA ALA A 85 -23.18 -19.74 11.39
C ALA A 85 -21.77 -19.99 10.81
N VAL A 86 -21.34 -19.09 9.93
CA VAL A 86 -19.99 -19.05 9.36
C VAL A 86 -19.29 -17.80 9.89
N THR A 87 -18.11 -17.99 10.48
CA THR A 87 -17.29 -16.89 10.99
C THR A 87 -16.30 -16.45 9.93
N PHE A 88 -16.25 -15.15 9.69
CA PHE A 88 -15.28 -14.50 8.83
C PHE A 88 -14.39 -13.61 9.68
N ASN A 89 -13.07 -13.77 9.57
CA ASN A 89 -12.10 -13.04 10.38
C ASN A 89 -11.08 -12.33 9.48
N GLY A 90 -11.18 -11.02 9.39
CA GLY A 90 -10.28 -10.12 8.65
C GLY A 90 -9.10 -9.60 9.48
N GLY A 91 -8.89 -10.11 10.71
CA GLY A 91 -7.86 -9.65 11.64
C GLY A 91 -6.41 -9.88 11.19
N SER A 92 -6.17 -10.68 10.14
CA SER A 92 -4.86 -10.81 9.49
C SER A 92 -4.54 -9.67 8.51
N SER A 93 -5.48 -8.75 8.29
CA SER A 93 -5.26 -7.55 7.49
C SER A 93 -4.35 -6.57 8.23
N HIS A 94 -3.42 -5.94 7.51
CA HIS A 94 -2.39 -5.08 8.11
C HIS A 94 -1.94 -4.00 7.12
N GLU A 95 -1.25 -2.99 7.62
CA GLU A 95 -0.65 -1.92 6.83
C GLU A 95 0.71 -1.60 7.47
N LEU A 96 1.77 -1.54 6.66
CA LEU A 96 3.13 -1.36 7.16
C LEU A 96 3.36 0.10 7.55
N GLY A 97 3.52 0.37 8.84
CA GLY A 97 3.70 1.73 9.34
C GLY A 97 2.41 2.39 9.83
N GLY A 98 1.27 1.70 9.75
CA GLY A 98 0.03 2.20 10.31
C GLY A 98 -0.94 1.13 10.80
N LYS A 99 -2.24 1.40 10.64
CA LYS A 99 -3.32 0.63 11.32
C LYS A 99 -4.58 0.57 10.49
N ILE A 100 -5.21 -0.61 10.47
CA ILE A 100 -6.54 -0.80 9.88
C ILE A 100 -7.59 -0.19 10.83
N LYS A 101 -8.44 0.67 10.28
CA LYS A 101 -9.51 1.38 11.00
C LYS A 101 -10.88 0.78 10.75
N ALA A 102 -11.13 0.19 9.58
CA ALA A 102 -12.44 -0.35 9.24
C ALA A 102 -12.36 -1.62 8.36
N TRP A 103 -13.39 -2.46 8.48
CA TRP A 103 -13.61 -3.69 7.71
C TRP A 103 -15.06 -3.71 7.23
N ALA A 104 -15.25 -3.84 5.92
CA ALA A 104 -16.55 -3.96 5.27
C ALA A 104 -16.62 -5.26 4.46
N TRP A 105 -17.70 -6.01 4.66
CA TRP A 105 -17.90 -7.32 4.06
C TRP A 105 -19.06 -7.29 3.06
N LYS A 106 -18.88 -7.99 1.93
CA LYS A 106 -19.96 -8.37 1.02
C LYS A 106 -19.93 -9.88 0.87
N PHE A 107 -21.01 -10.57 1.18
CA PHE A 107 -21.02 -12.05 1.19
C PHE A 107 -21.36 -12.68 -0.16
N GLY A 108 -21.82 -11.89 -1.13
CA GLY A 108 -22.18 -12.38 -2.47
C GLY A 108 -23.59 -12.97 -2.59
N ASP A 109 -24.37 -12.92 -1.51
CA ASP A 109 -25.78 -13.32 -1.44
C ASP A 109 -26.74 -12.12 -1.24
N GLY A 110 -26.21 -10.90 -1.38
CA GLY A 110 -26.92 -9.64 -1.15
C GLY A 110 -26.69 -9.03 0.24
N HIS A 111 -26.12 -9.77 1.20
CA HIS A 111 -25.86 -9.27 2.54
C HIS A 111 -24.48 -8.65 2.69
N THR A 112 -24.38 -7.73 3.66
CA THR A 112 -23.15 -7.04 4.05
C THR A 112 -22.99 -7.03 5.56
N ALA A 113 -21.76 -6.89 6.04
CA ALA A 113 -21.47 -6.70 7.45
C ALA A 113 -20.28 -5.75 7.65
N ALA A 114 -20.09 -5.27 8.88
CA ALA A 114 -18.95 -4.45 9.27
C ALA A 114 -18.29 -5.00 10.53
N GLY A 115 -16.97 -4.82 10.64
CA GLY A 115 -16.16 -5.26 11.78
C GLY A 115 -15.10 -6.29 11.41
N ALA A 116 -14.02 -6.35 12.20
CA ALA A 116 -12.87 -7.22 11.92
C ALA A 116 -13.24 -8.71 11.93
N LYS A 117 -14.20 -9.11 12.77
CA LYS A 117 -14.72 -10.47 12.87
C LYS A 117 -16.24 -10.43 12.85
N VAL A 118 -16.86 -11.17 11.95
CA VAL A 118 -18.31 -11.20 11.75
C VAL A 118 -18.82 -12.63 11.62
N SER A 119 -20.10 -12.83 11.93
CA SER A 119 -20.81 -14.10 11.72
C SER A 119 -21.91 -13.89 10.68
N HIS A 120 -22.02 -14.81 9.73
CA HIS A 120 -23.05 -14.78 8.67
C HIS A 120 -23.63 -16.17 8.44
N ARG A 121 -24.90 -16.24 8.01
CA ARG A 121 -25.61 -17.50 7.69
C ARG A 121 -26.09 -17.44 6.25
N PHE A 122 -25.61 -18.37 5.42
CA PHE A 122 -26.09 -18.52 4.06
C PHE A 122 -27.34 -19.41 4.04
N ALA A 123 -28.43 -18.93 3.45
CA ALA A 123 -29.71 -19.64 3.44
C ALA A 123 -29.71 -20.89 2.54
N LYS A 124 -28.89 -20.90 1.48
CA LYS A 124 -28.83 -21.97 0.48
C LYS A 124 -27.40 -22.46 0.32
N ALA A 125 -27.25 -23.72 -0.10
CA ALA A 125 -25.97 -24.24 -0.56
C ALA A 125 -25.57 -23.54 -1.87
N GLY A 126 -24.27 -23.39 -2.10
CA GLY A 126 -23.74 -22.68 -3.25
C GLY A 126 -22.29 -22.24 -3.09
N THR A 127 -21.74 -21.59 -4.11
CA THR A 127 -20.42 -20.95 -4.01
C THR A 127 -20.60 -19.44 -4.05
N TYR A 128 -20.16 -18.77 -2.99
CA TYR A 128 -20.35 -17.34 -2.80
C TYR A 128 -19.02 -16.60 -2.93
N LYS A 129 -19.02 -15.45 -3.63
CA LYS A 129 -17.86 -14.55 -3.69
C LYS A 129 -17.91 -13.64 -2.47
N VAL A 130 -17.14 -13.97 -1.45
CA VAL A 130 -17.02 -13.15 -0.24
C VAL A 130 -15.89 -12.17 -0.42
N THR A 131 -16.21 -10.88 -0.26
CA THR A 131 -15.29 -9.77 -0.42
C THR A 131 -15.12 -9.04 0.90
N LEU A 132 -13.87 -8.84 1.31
CA LEU A 132 -13.50 -7.95 2.41
C LEU A 132 -12.82 -6.72 1.82
N THR A 133 -13.30 -5.54 2.20
CA THR A 133 -12.62 -4.26 2.00
C THR A 133 -12.17 -3.72 3.35
N VAL A 134 -10.87 -3.44 3.48
CA VAL A 134 -10.30 -2.79 4.66
C VAL A 134 -9.93 -1.35 4.36
N THR A 135 -10.00 -0.50 5.38
CA THR A 135 -9.61 0.91 5.31
C THR A 135 -8.62 1.21 6.41
N ASP A 136 -7.50 1.85 6.10
CA ASP A 136 -6.53 2.28 7.10
C ASP A 136 -6.90 3.62 7.76
N ALA A 137 -6.02 4.13 8.63
CA ALA A 137 -6.24 5.41 9.31
C ALA A 137 -6.09 6.64 8.39
N ALA A 138 -5.36 6.51 7.29
CA ALA A 138 -5.19 7.56 6.27
C ALA A 138 -6.35 7.59 5.26
N GLY A 139 -7.27 6.62 5.33
CA GLY A 139 -8.40 6.50 4.42
C GLY A 139 -8.09 5.71 3.15
N GLN A 140 -6.93 5.04 3.06
CA GLN A 140 -6.64 4.17 1.93
C GLN A 140 -7.35 2.84 2.09
N HIS A 141 -7.68 2.20 0.97
CA HIS A 141 -8.47 0.98 0.96
C HIS A 141 -7.76 -0.16 0.23
N ALA A 142 -8.01 -1.38 0.68
CA ALA A 142 -7.64 -2.59 -0.03
C ALA A 142 -8.75 -3.63 0.04
N THR A 143 -8.84 -4.47 -0.99
CA THR A 143 -9.91 -5.46 -1.12
C THR A 143 -9.35 -6.83 -1.45
N VAL A 144 -9.92 -7.87 -0.82
CA VAL A 144 -9.66 -9.27 -1.15
C VAL A 144 -10.98 -10.01 -1.34
N THR A 145 -11.04 -10.88 -2.35
CA THR A 145 -12.23 -11.69 -2.64
C THR A 145 -11.86 -13.17 -2.68
N ARG A 146 -12.64 -14.01 -1.99
CA ARG A 146 -12.49 -15.48 -2.01
C ARG A 146 -13.81 -16.14 -2.35
N LYS A 147 -13.75 -17.24 -3.11
CA LYS A 147 -14.89 -18.14 -3.32
C LYS A 147 -15.03 -19.05 -2.11
N VAL A 148 -16.17 -19.01 -1.44
CA VAL A 148 -16.49 -19.87 -0.29
C VAL A 148 -17.60 -20.83 -0.69
N LYS A 149 -17.32 -22.13 -0.60
CA LYS A 149 -18.31 -23.17 -0.87
C LYS A 149 -19.11 -23.46 0.40
N ILE A 150 -20.42 -23.38 0.27
CA ILE A 150 -21.42 -23.72 1.28
C ILE A 150 -22.13 -24.97 0.78
N SER A 151 -22.11 -26.02 1.59
CA SER A 151 -22.75 -27.32 1.29
C SER A 151 -24.05 -27.51 2.04
#